data_AF-A0A078I654-F1
#
_entry.id   AF-A0A078I654-F1
#
_cell.length_a   1.000
_cell.length_b   1.000
_cell.length_c   1.000
_cell.angle_alpha   90.00
_cell.angle_beta   90.00
_cell.angle_gamma   90.00
#
_symmetry.space_group_name_H-M   'P 1'
#
loop_
_entity.id
_entity.type
_entity.pdbx_description
1 polymer ?
#
loop_
_entity_poly.entity_id
_entity_poly.type
_entity_poly.pdbx_seq_one_letter_code
_entity_poly.pdbx_strand_id
1 'polypeptide(L)'
;MLKNEYRIRSLSVELKGELGLLDPLHSVQFKITHVFHCDGLLLCTYEGYHRLVVWNPCTGQTKWLNHPVSRNITYTLGCYQDKKSHNSSYKILRLVEWEKNQRFEIYEIKSDSWRILDVTPDCILMYNHSSVSLKGKTYWFALDEKELDPIVLLVSFDYTTERFARVCLPNPYGIYRIMSLSVVREEKLSVLLRRRDALESEIEIWVSNPIDEHKVVSWSKILVGDEPRLGLCRGTSFLVDEEKKIALCCDRGICNQDTTKDYFFLYIIGEDNELTQGDFRASSTWQLHSPLLFNYVPSLVQIQ
;
A
#
# COMPACT_ATOMS: atom_id res chain seq x y z
N MET A 1 27.45 1.36 19.98
CA MET A 1 27.43 1.89 21.37
C MET A 1 26.95 3.33 21.26
N LEU A 2 25.91 3.85 21.92
CA LEU A 2 25.10 3.40 23.06
C LEU A 2 23.63 3.16 22.65
N LYS A 3 23.01 2.21 23.35
CA LYS A 3 21.58 1.92 23.33
C LYS A 3 20.87 2.87 24.31
N ASN A 4 19.82 3.54 23.87
CA ASN A 4 18.76 4.00 24.76
C ASN A 4 17.58 3.05 24.59
N GLU A 5 17.48 2.07 25.50
CA GLU A 5 16.34 1.18 25.64
C GLU A 5 15.23 1.92 26.39
N TYR A 6 14.21 2.38 25.68
CA TYR A 6 12.93 2.73 26.29
C TYR A 6 12.06 1.46 26.31
N ARG A 7 11.96 0.84 27.49
CA ARG A 7 11.08 -0.31 27.74
C ARG A 7 9.66 0.18 28.00
N ILE A 8 8.77 0.03 27.02
CA ILE A 8 7.33 -0.10 27.27
C ILE A 8 6.93 -1.51 26.87
N ARG A 9 6.16 -2.19 27.73
CA ARG A 9 5.89 -3.63 27.64
C ARG A 9 5.18 -3.97 26.31
N SER A 10 5.92 -4.72 25.47
CA SER A 10 5.44 -5.69 24.47
C SER A 10 5.24 -5.30 22.99
N LEU A 11 5.89 -4.25 22.48
CA LEU A 11 6.33 -4.24 21.07
C LEU A 11 7.64 -3.45 20.93
N SER A 12 8.78 -4.14 20.84
CA SER A 12 10.06 -3.50 20.50
C SER A 12 10.16 -3.34 18.99
N VAL A 13 9.79 -2.18 18.47
CA VAL A 13 10.10 -1.81 17.08
C VAL A 13 11.59 -1.41 17.04
N GLU A 14 12.46 -2.35 16.69
CA GLU A 14 13.86 -2.05 16.40
C GLU A 14 13.99 -1.51 14.97
N LEU A 15 14.30 -0.21 14.82
CA LEU A 15 14.64 0.35 13.52
C LEU A 15 16.00 -0.21 13.07
N LYS A 16 15.97 -1.16 12.15
CA LYS A 16 17.18 -1.76 11.57
C LYS A 16 17.39 -1.27 10.14
N GLY A 17 18.33 -0.33 9.99
CA GLY A 17 18.93 0.03 8.72
C GLY A 17 18.12 0.98 7.84
N GLU A 18 18.84 1.83 7.10
CA GLU A 18 18.31 2.57 5.95
C GLU A 18 18.59 1.74 4.70
N LEU A 19 17.55 1.42 3.94
CA LEU A 19 17.69 0.71 2.67
C LEU A 19 17.90 1.73 1.56
N GLY A 20 19.15 1.82 1.07
CA GLY A 20 19.52 2.66 -0.07
C GLY A 20 19.78 1.83 -1.32
N LEU A 21 19.31 2.32 -2.48
CA LEU A 21 19.68 1.80 -3.79
C LEU A 21 20.55 2.83 -4.51
N LEU A 22 21.57 2.35 -5.23
CA LEU A 22 22.35 3.19 -6.15
C LEU A 22 21.78 3.03 -7.55
N ASP A 23 21.44 4.16 -8.16
CA ASP A 23 21.05 4.18 -9.57
C ASP A 23 22.29 3.91 -10.44
N PRO A 24 22.33 2.83 -11.25
CA PRO A 24 23.51 2.46 -12.03
C PRO A 24 23.75 3.37 -13.24
N LEU A 25 22.74 4.10 -13.75
CA LEU A 25 22.92 5.03 -14.86
C LEU A 25 23.49 6.38 -14.40
N HIS A 26 23.06 6.84 -13.23
CA HIS A 26 23.41 8.17 -12.73
C HIS A 26 24.46 8.14 -11.62
N SER A 27 24.82 6.96 -11.11
CA SER A 27 25.78 6.77 -10.01
C SER A 27 25.45 7.61 -8.76
N VAL A 28 24.16 7.85 -8.53
CA VAL A 28 23.64 8.59 -7.37
C VAL A 28 22.68 7.72 -6.59
N GLN A 29 22.48 8.05 -5.32
CA GLN A 29 21.48 7.40 -4.48
C GLN A 29 20.08 7.59 -5.08
N PHE A 30 19.42 6.48 -5.39
CA PHE A 30 18.05 6.45 -5.86
C PHE A 30 17.12 6.76 -4.69
N LYS A 31 16.38 7.86 -4.80
CA LYS A 31 15.47 8.32 -3.76
C LYS A 31 14.12 7.63 -3.92
N ILE A 32 13.80 6.71 -3.03
CA ILE A 32 12.54 5.97 -3.08
C ILE A 32 11.44 6.84 -2.49
N THR A 33 10.37 7.07 -3.23
CA THR A 33 9.18 7.80 -2.77
C THR A 33 7.96 6.90 -2.59
N HIS A 34 7.86 5.83 -3.39
CA HIS A 34 6.82 4.83 -3.22
C HIS A 34 7.42 3.43 -3.30
N VAL A 35 6.90 2.55 -2.45
CA VAL A 35 7.23 1.13 -2.41
C VAL A 35 5.94 0.34 -2.53
N PHE A 36 5.95 -0.70 -3.36
CA PHE A 36 4.87 -1.66 -3.45
C PHE A 36 5.44 -3.07 -3.29
N HIS A 37 4.92 -3.83 -2.32
CA HIS A 37 5.40 -5.17 -2.00
C HIS A 37 4.54 -6.26 -2.68
N CYS A 38 5.20 -7.27 -3.26
CA CYS A 38 4.58 -8.46 -3.82
C CYS A 38 5.55 -9.65 -3.73
N ASP A 39 5.16 -10.73 -3.03
CA ASP A 39 5.92 -11.99 -2.93
C ASP A 39 7.42 -11.84 -2.59
N GLY A 40 7.75 -10.91 -1.69
CA GLY A 40 9.13 -10.61 -1.30
C GLY A 40 9.92 -9.73 -2.28
N LEU A 41 9.30 -9.33 -3.40
CA LEU A 41 9.79 -8.29 -4.29
C LEU A 41 9.24 -6.92 -3.87
N LEU A 42 10.06 -5.90 -4.06
CA LEU A 42 9.71 -4.49 -3.87
C LEU A 42 9.75 -3.78 -5.22
N LEU A 43 8.66 -3.12 -5.58
CA LEU A 43 8.62 -2.17 -6.67
C LEU A 43 8.80 -0.77 -6.10
N CYS A 44 9.96 -0.16 -6.37
CA CYS A 44 10.34 1.14 -5.86
C CYS A 44 10.31 2.17 -6.98
N THR A 45 9.72 3.34 -6.71
CA THR A 45 9.66 4.46 -7.67
C THR A 45 10.17 5.75 -7.03
N TYR A 46 10.61 6.68 -7.88
CA TYR A 46 10.95 8.04 -7.49
C TYR A 46 10.06 9.03 -8.22
N GLU A 47 9.28 9.81 -7.47
CA GLU A 47 8.36 10.80 -8.04
C GLU A 47 9.14 11.90 -8.77
N GLY A 48 8.76 12.19 -10.01
CA GLY A 48 9.47 13.14 -10.87
C GLY A 48 10.70 12.56 -11.57
N TYR A 49 10.96 11.26 -11.45
CA TYR A 49 12.03 10.57 -12.15
C TYR A 49 11.49 9.62 -13.21
N HIS A 50 12.30 9.38 -14.24
CA HIS A 50 11.96 8.53 -15.38
C HIS A 50 12.34 7.07 -15.15
N ARG A 51 12.57 6.66 -13.89
CA ARG A 51 13.05 5.31 -13.55
C ARG A 51 12.31 4.72 -12.37
N LEU A 52 12.16 3.41 -12.43
CA LEU A 52 11.64 2.56 -11.37
C LEU A 52 12.47 1.28 -11.31
N VAL A 53 12.42 0.59 -10.17
CA VAL A 53 13.21 -0.61 -9.93
C VAL A 53 12.36 -1.67 -9.26
N VAL A 54 12.44 -2.89 -9.80
CA VAL A 54 12.02 -4.10 -9.10
C VAL A 54 13.22 -4.62 -8.36
N TRP A 55 13.10 -4.76 -7.05
CA TRP A 55 14.18 -5.13 -6.15
C TRP A 55 13.78 -6.35 -5.32
N ASN A 56 14.67 -7.33 -5.24
CA ASN A 56 14.60 -8.38 -4.23
C ASN A 56 15.66 -8.07 -3.15
N PRO A 57 15.27 -7.49 -1.99
CA PRO A 57 16.19 -7.26 -0.88
C PRO A 57 16.88 -8.52 -0.35
N CYS A 58 16.23 -9.67 -0.42
CA CYS A 58 16.75 -10.94 0.10
C CYS A 58 17.90 -11.48 -0.77
N THR A 59 17.76 -11.40 -2.08
CA THR A 59 18.79 -11.90 -3.04
C THR A 59 19.73 -10.80 -3.54
N GLY A 60 19.40 -9.53 -3.29
CA GLY A 60 20.13 -8.36 -3.81
C GLY A 60 19.87 -8.06 -5.29
N GLN A 61 19.01 -8.82 -5.97
CA GLN A 61 18.72 -8.61 -7.38
C GLN A 61 17.92 -7.34 -7.63
N THR A 62 18.31 -6.58 -8.65
CA THR A 62 17.57 -5.39 -9.10
C THR A 62 17.35 -5.43 -10.59
N LYS A 63 16.13 -5.10 -11.05
CA LYS A 63 15.82 -4.83 -12.45
C LYS A 63 15.33 -3.40 -12.59
N TRP A 64 16.12 -2.60 -13.30
CA TRP A 64 15.84 -1.20 -13.53
C TRP A 64 15.09 -0.98 -14.82
N LEU A 65 14.11 -0.09 -14.78
CA LEU A 65 13.20 0.17 -15.89
C LEU A 65 13.13 1.68 -16.12
N ASN A 66 13.14 2.07 -17.39
CA ASN A 66 12.92 3.46 -17.80
C ASN A 66 11.47 3.63 -18.21
N HIS A 67 10.89 4.78 -17.90
CA HIS A 67 9.54 5.13 -18.31
C HIS A 67 9.41 6.64 -18.56
N PRO A 68 8.60 7.09 -19.54
CA PRO A 68 8.29 8.51 -19.68
C PRO A 68 7.69 9.10 -18.40
N VAL A 69 8.19 10.28 -18.05
CA VAL A 69 7.71 11.07 -16.91
C VAL A 69 6.28 11.52 -17.19
N SER A 70 5.37 11.20 -16.27
CA SER A 70 4.03 11.76 -16.22
C SER A 70 3.72 12.12 -14.77
N ARG A 71 2.84 13.09 -14.59
CA ARG A 71 2.22 13.34 -13.29
C ARG A 71 1.16 12.26 -13.06
N ASN A 72 0.84 12.00 -11.79
CA ASN A 72 -0.24 11.09 -11.34
C ASN A 72 -0.12 9.66 -11.90
N ILE A 73 1.01 8.99 -11.60
CA ILE A 73 1.22 7.60 -12.00
C ILE A 73 1.21 6.71 -10.76
N THR A 74 0.41 5.65 -10.79
CA THR A 74 0.50 4.56 -9.82
C THR A 74 1.09 3.33 -10.49
N TYR A 75 2.07 2.70 -9.82
CA TYR A 75 2.64 1.43 -10.25
C TYR A 75 2.34 0.35 -9.22
N THR A 76 1.98 -0.84 -9.70
CA THR A 76 1.70 -2.01 -8.87
C THR A 76 2.35 -3.23 -9.49
N LEU A 77 2.74 -4.19 -8.65
CA LEU A 77 3.44 -5.40 -9.05
C LEU A 77 2.56 -6.61 -8.75
N GLY A 78 2.52 -7.59 -9.64
CA GLY A 78 1.79 -8.83 -9.37
C GLY A 78 2.40 -10.03 -10.06
N CYS A 79 2.28 -11.17 -9.38
CA CYS A 79 2.66 -12.45 -9.93
C CYS A 79 1.54 -13.05 -10.79
N TYR A 80 1.93 -13.82 -11.79
CA TYR A 80 1.02 -14.64 -12.60
C TYR A 80 1.72 -15.96 -12.95
N GLN A 81 0.94 -17.00 -13.23
CA GLN A 81 1.50 -18.23 -13.75
C GLN A 81 1.69 -18.13 -15.25
N ASP A 82 2.93 -18.27 -15.71
CA ASP A 82 3.21 -18.38 -17.14
C ASP A 82 2.81 -19.77 -17.65
N LYS A 83 1.84 -19.79 -18.56
CA LYS A 83 1.33 -21.01 -19.19
C LYS A 83 2.40 -21.82 -19.93
N LYS A 84 3.50 -21.18 -20.38
CA LYS A 84 4.56 -21.85 -21.16
C LYS A 84 5.63 -22.50 -20.28
N SER A 85 6.01 -21.85 -19.18
CA SER A 85 7.11 -22.31 -18.33
C SER A 85 6.65 -23.00 -17.04
N HIS A 86 5.35 -22.93 -16.71
CA HIS A 86 4.79 -23.33 -15.41
C HIS A 86 5.43 -22.65 -14.20
N ASN A 87 6.23 -21.60 -14.43
CA ASN A 87 6.87 -20.81 -13.39
C ASN A 87 6.08 -19.53 -13.15
N SER A 88 6.13 -19.02 -11.92
CA SER A 88 5.65 -17.67 -11.61
C SER A 88 6.51 -16.63 -12.33
N SER A 89 5.85 -15.69 -12.97
CA SER A 89 6.44 -14.50 -13.58
C SER A 89 5.73 -13.27 -13.01
N TYR A 90 6.26 -12.09 -13.29
CA TYR A 90 5.77 -10.84 -12.74
C TYR A 90 5.44 -9.84 -13.85
N LYS A 91 4.41 -9.04 -13.59
CA LYS A 91 4.02 -7.92 -14.41
C LYS A 91 3.90 -6.67 -13.55
N ILE A 92 4.19 -5.53 -14.15
CA ILE A 92 3.98 -4.22 -13.53
C ILE A 92 2.77 -3.60 -14.20
N LEU A 93 1.72 -3.35 -13.44
CA LEU A 93 0.60 -2.55 -13.90
C LEU A 93 0.91 -1.07 -13.62
N ARG A 94 0.75 -0.25 -14.65
CA ARG A 94 0.89 1.20 -14.61
C ARG A 94 -0.48 1.83 -14.87
N LEU A 95 -0.95 2.63 -13.93
CA LEU A 95 -2.12 3.48 -14.05
C LEU A 95 -1.66 4.91 -14.31
N VAL A 96 -2.11 5.49 -15.41
CA VAL A 96 -1.94 6.90 -15.74
C VAL A 96 -3.29 7.59 -15.66
N GLU A 97 -3.38 8.61 -14.82
CA GLU A 97 -4.54 9.48 -14.78
C GLU A 97 -4.31 10.69 -15.69
N TRP A 98 -5.20 10.89 -16.65
CA TRP A 98 -5.23 12.07 -17.52
C TRP A 98 -6.60 12.74 -17.40
N GLU A 99 -6.64 13.92 -16.76
CA GLU A 99 -7.87 14.65 -16.46
C GLU A 99 -8.84 13.82 -15.61
N LYS A 100 -9.82 13.16 -16.26
CA LYS A 100 -10.79 12.23 -15.66
C LYS A 100 -10.75 10.82 -16.26
N ASN A 101 -9.80 10.56 -17.15
CA ASN A 101 -9.65 9.27 -17.80
C ASN A 101 -8.48 8.51 -17.19
N GLN A 102 -8.65 7.20 -17.07
CA GLN A 102 -7.62 6.30 -16.57
C GLN A 102 -7.14 5.41 -17.72
N ARG A 103 -5.84 5.45 -17.99
CA ARG A 103 -5.19 4.54 -18.93
C ARG A 103 -4.37 3.53 -18.18
N PHE A 104 -4.49 2.27 -18.61
CA PHE A 104 -3.75 1.16 -18.06
C PHE A 104 -2.72 0.67 -19.06
N GLU A 105 -1.49 0.48 -18.57
CA GLU A 105 -0.40 -0.13 -19.30
C GLU A 105 0.17 -1.25 -18.44
N ILE A 106 0.64 -2.31 -19.09
CA ILE A 106 1.27 -3.43 -18.41
C ILE A 106 2.63 -3.70 -19.00
N TYR A 107 3.60 -3.86 -18.11
CA TYR A 107 4.95 -4.29 -18.45
C TYR A 107 5.13 -5.73 -18.03
N GLU A 108 5.57 -6.56 -18.96
CA GLU A 108 5.87 -7.95 -18.71
C GLU A 108 7.38 -8.11 -18.52
N ILE A 109 7.80 -8.50 -17.30
CA ILE A 109 9.22 -8.56 -16.90
C ILE A 109 10.01 -9.50 -17.81
N LYS A 110 9.40 -10.63 -18.17
CA LYS A 110 10.03 -11.70 -18.95
C LYS A 110 10.31 -11.30 -20.40
N SER A 111 9.43 -10.55 -21.04
CA SER A 111 9.59 -10.10 -22.43
C SER A 111 10.19 -8.70 -22.56
N ASP A 112 10.43 -8.03 -21.43
CA ASP A 112 10.96 -6.68 -21.36
C ASP A 112 10.17 -5.68 -22.23
N SER A 113 8.85 -5.73 -22.15
CA SER A 113 7.97 -4.98 -23.06
C SER A 113 6.77 -4.38 -22.35
N TRP A 114 6.47 -3.12 -22.69
CA TRP A 114 5.23 -2.44 -22.36
C TRP A 114 4.15 -2.70 -23.41
N ARG A 115 2.90 -2.79 -22.97
CA ARG A 115 1.73 -2.68 -23.84
C ARG A 115 0.58 -1.98 -23.15
N ILE A 116 -0.27 -1.36 -23.94
CA ILE A 116 -1.53 -0.77 -23.47
C ILE A 116 -2.49 -1.91 -23.14
N LEU A 117 -3.18 -1.81 -22.00
CA LEU A 117 -4.29 -2.67 -21.65
C LEU A 117 -5.59 -2.00 -22.09
N ASP A 118 -6.34 -2.68 -22.96
CA ASP A 118 -7.67 -2.24 -23.39
C ASP A 118 -8.72 -2.67 -22.36
N VAL A 119 -8.69 -2.03 -21.20
CA VAL A 119 -9.56 -2.29 -20.06
C VAL A 119 -10.12 -0.98 -19.54
N THR A 120 -11.43 -0.97 -19.28
CA THR A 120 -12.14 0.17 -18.73
C THR A 120 -12.93 -0.32 -17.52
N PRO A 121 -12.42 -0.14 -16.29
CA PRO A 121 -13.20 -0.46 -15.11
C PRO A 121 -14.40 0.48 -15.03
N ASP A 122 -15.55 -0.05 -14.60
CA ASP A 122 -16.79 0.70 -14.37
C ASP A 122 -16.73 1.59 -13.10
N CYS A 123 -15.54 2.04 -12.72
CA CYS A 123 -15.26 2.83 -11.53
C CYS A 123 -13.93 3.56 -11.69
N ILE A 124 -13.74 4.64 -10.93
CA ILE A 124 -12.49 5.41 -10.94
C ILE A 124 -11.60 4.94 -9.79
N LEU A 125 -10.42 4.44 -10.13
CA LEU A 125 -9.43 4.01 -9.14
C LEU A 125 -8.90 5.22 -8.38
N MET A 126 -8.80 5.12 -7.06
CA MET A 126 -8.35 6.23 -6.23
C MET A 126 -6.82 6.35 -6.22
N TYR A 127 -6.31 7.58 -6.37
CA TYR A 127 -4.90 7.90 -6.20
C TYR A 127 -4.58 8.15 -4.72
N ASN A 128 -4.47 7.09 -3.92
CA ASN A 128 -4.18 7.20 -2.48
C ASN A 128 -2.99 6.34 -2.01
N HIS A 129 -2.20 5.78 -2.95
CA HIS A 129 -1.05 4.91 -2.69
C HIS A 129 -1.29 3.76 -1.69
N SER A 130 -2.55 3.39 -1.45
CA SER A 130 -2.96 2.41 -0.43
C SER A 130 -3.31 1.07 -1.08
N SER A 131 -2.62 0.70 -2.15
CA SER A 131 -2.84 -0.57 -2.83
C SER A 131 -1.96 -1.67 -2.23
N VAL A 132 -2.44 -2.91 -2.23
CA VAL A 132 -1.70 -4.07 -1.70
C VAL A 132 -1.76 -5.25 -2.67
N SER A 133 -0.73 -6.10 -2.63
CA SER A 133 -0.71 -7.38 -3.36
C SER A 133 -1.13 -8.52 -2.46
N LEU A 134 -1.99 -9.40 -2.95
CA LEU A 134 -2.36 -10.64 -2.29
C LEU A 134 -2.77 -11.68 -3.34
N LYS A 135 -2.17 -12.88 -3.28
CA LYS A 135 -2.50 -14.04 -4.14
C LYS A 135 -2.56 -13.70 -5.65
N GLY A 136 -1.53 -13.02 -6.16
CA GLY A 136 -1.44 -12.66 -7.58
C GLY A 136 -2.44 -11.61 -8.05
N LYS A 137 -3.06 -10.89 -7.12
CA LYS A 137 -3.96 -9.77 -7.40
C LYS A 137 -3.51 -8.53 -6.65
N THR A 138 -3.72 -7.37 -7.27
CA THR A 138 -3.62 -6.09 -6.55
C THR A 138 -5.00 -5.62 -6.14
N TYR A 139 -5.14 -5.15 -4.92
CA TYR A 139 -6.37 -4.57 -4.38
C TYR A 139 -6.16 -3.08 -4.09
N TRP A 140 -7.15 -2.25 -4.41
CA TRP A 140 -7.15 -0.81 -4.12
C TRP A 140 -8.58 -0.27 -3.99
N PHE A 141 -8.70 0.93 -3.44
CA PHE A 141 -9.98 1.64 -3.38
C PHE A 141 -10.34 2.27 -4.73
N ALA A 142 -11.63 2.29 -5.03
CA ALA A 142 -12.21 2.96 -6.19
C ALA A 142 -13.53 3.64 -5.83
N LEU A 143 -13.92 4.61 -6.65
CA LEU A 143 -15.19 5.32 -6.56
C LEU A 143 -16.13 4.85 -7.66
N ASP A 144 -17.36 4.50 -7.29
CA ASP A 144 -18.46 4.32 -8.23
C ASP A 144 -19.16 5.67 -8.45
N GLU A 145 -19.04 6.23 -9.65
CA GLU A 145 -19.70 7.49 -10.02
C GLU A 145 -21.11 7.28 -10.61
N LYS A 146 -21.60 6.04 -10.69
CA LYS A 146 -22.93 5.75 -11.26
C LYS A 146 -24.09 6.16 -10.35
N GLU A 147 -23.82 6.42 -9.07
CA GLU A 147 -24.80 6.77 -8.04
C GLU A 147 -24.75 8.27 -7.70
N LEU A 148 -25.88 8.83 -7.25
CA LEU A 148 -25.99 10.24 -6.85
C LEU A 148 -25.04 10.60 -5.69
N ASP A 149 -24.75 9.64 -4.82
CA ASP A 149 -23.73 9.71 -3.78
C ASP A 149 -22.58 8.74 -4.11
N PRO A 150 -21.32 9.20 -4.17
CA PRO A 150 -20.20 8.36 -4.57
C PRO A 150 -20.02 7.20 -3.59
N ILE A 151 -20.13 5.98 -4.10
CA ILE A 151 -19.93 4.75 -3.33
C ILE A 151 -18.45 4.39 -3.37
N VAL A 152 -17.84 4.16 -2.20
CA VAL A 152 -16.49 3.60 -2.13
C VAL A 152 -16.58 2.09 -2.24
N LEU A 153 -15.82 1.53 -3.17
CA LEU A 153 -15.65 0.09 -3.33
C LEU A 153 -14.18 -0.31 -3.33
N LEU A 154 -13.94 -1.61 -3.18
CA LEU A 154 -12.64 -2.21 -3.39
C LEU A 154 -12.62 -2.85 -4.78
N VAL A 155 -11.52 -2.69 -5.51
CA VAL A 155 -11.32 -3.33 -6.82
C VAL A 155 -10.07 -4.18 -6.74
N SER A 156 -10.13 -5.32 -7.40
CA SER A 156 -8.98 -6.18 -7.63
C SER A 156 -8.57 -6.15 -9.10
N PHE A 157 -7.28 -6.24 -9.38
CA PHE A 157 -6.74 -6.54 -10.69
C PHE A 157 -5.98 -7.86 -10.64
N ASP A 158 -6.38 -8.79 -11.50
CA ASP A 158 -5.78 -10.11 -11.63
C ASP A 158 -4.74 -10.12 -12.74
N TYR A 159 -3.48 -10.42 -12.42
CA TYR A 159 -2.38 -10.38 -13.39
C TYR A 159 -2.32 -11.61 -14.32
N THR A 160 -3.04 -12.68 -13.96
CA THR A 160 -3.17 -13.89 -14.78
C THR A 160 -4.22 -13.68 -15.86
N THR A 161 -5.37 -13.11 -15.50
CA THR A 161 -6.49 -12.86 -16.44
C THR A 161 -6.49 -11.45 -17.04
N GLU A 162 -5.72 -10.53 -16.46
CA GLU A 162 -5.62 -9.11 -16.80
C GLU A 162 -6.96 -8.38 -16.75
N ARG A 163 -7.75 -8.68 -15.72
CA ARG A 163 -9.11 -8.16 -15.56
C ARG A 163 -9.29 -7.53 -14.18
N PHE A 164 -10.13 -6.50 -14.17
CA PHE A 164 -10.64 -5.93 -12.94
C PHE A 164 -11.86 -6.70 -12.45
N ALA A 165 -12.00 -6.82 -11.14
CA ALA A 165 -13.20 -7.30 -10.48
C ALA A 165 -13.51 -6.45 -9.25
N ARG A 166 -14.80 -6.17 -9.03
CA ARG A 166 -15.29 -5.49 -7.84
C ARG A 166 -15.26 -6.44 -6.64
N VAL A 167 -14.89 -5.90 -5.49
CA VAL A 167 -14.88 -6.57 -4.20
C VAL A 167 -15.73 -5.74 -3.24
N CYS A 168 -16.67 -6.39 -2.56
CA CYS A 168 -17.53 -5.72 -1.59
C CYS A 168 -16.66 -5.15 -0.45
N LEU A 169 -16.89 -3.89 -0.10
CA LEU A 169 -16.27 -3.23 1.07
C LEU A 169 -17.22 -3.39 2.28
N PRO A 170 -16.72 -3.55 3.52
CA PRO A 170 -17.58 -3.47 4.69
C PRO A 170 -18.11 -2.04 4.77
N ASN A 171 -19.42 -1.87 4.59
CA ASN A 171 -20.10 -0.58 4.58
C ASN A 171 -19.67 0.37 3.43
N PRO A 172 -20.15 0.15 2.20
CA PRO A 172 -19.71 0.92 1.03
C PRO A 172 -20.31 2.34 0.99
N TYR A 173 -21.35 2.60 1.79
CA TYR A 173 -22.07 3.87 1.85
C TYR A 173 -21.43 4.79 2.88
N GLY A 174 -20.74 5.83 2.42
CA GLY A 174 -20.21 6.87 3.28
C GLY A 174 -19.05 7.65 2.67
N ILE A 175 -18.89 8.88 3.13
CA ILE A 175 -17.73 9.70 2.79
C ILE A 175 -16.64 9.42 3.81
N TYR A 176 -15.61 8.69 3.41
CA TYR A 176 -14.50 8.38 4.29
C TYR A 176 -13.48 9.51 4.32
N ARG A 177 -13.01 9.82 5.54
CA ARG A 177 -11.85 10.69 5.79
C ARG A 177 -10.55 9.89 5.66
N ILE A 178 -10.52 8.68 6.18
CA ILE A 178 -9.37 7.77 6.14
C ILE A 178 -9.82 6.45 5.54
N MET A 179 -9.03 5.97 4.58
CA MET A 179 -9.13 4.63 4.03
C MET A 179 -7.73 4.10 3.86
N SER A 180 -7.44 2.97 4.48
CA SER A 180 -6.18 2.28 4.33
C SER A 180 -6.44 0.79 4.14
N LEU A 181 -5.57 0.13 3.40
CA LEU A 181 -5.65 -1.29 3.07
C LEU A 181 -4.36 -1.96 3.50
N SER A 182 -4.48 -3.16 4.05
CA SER A 182 -3.35 -3.98 4.50
C SER A 182 -3.65 -5.46 4.30
N VAL A 183 -2.63 -6.29 4.51
CA VAL A 183 -2.68 -7.74 4.36
C VAL A 183 -2.36 -8.41 5.69
N VAL A 184 -3.20 -9.34 6.09
CA VAL A 184 -3.05 -10.12 7.32
C VAL A 184 -2.59 -11.53 6.95
N ARG A 185 -1.39 -11.88 7.42
CA ARG A 185 -0.79 -13.23 7.32
C ARG A 185 -0.75 -13.82 5.90
N GLU A 186 -0.62 -12.97 4.88
CA GLU A 186 -0.59 -13.38 3.46
C GLU A 186 -1.84 -14.16 2.99
N GLU A 187 -2.95 -14.04 3.71
CA GLU A 187 -4.19 -14.79 3.46
C GLU A 187 -5.42 -13.90 3.40
N LYS A 188 -5.49 -12.84 4.21
CA LYS A 188 -6.68 -11.99 4.36
C LYS A 188 -6.36 -10.55 4.02
N LEU A 189 -7.39 -9.81 3.63
CA LEU A 189 -7.34 -8.34 3.54
C LEU A 189 -7.80 -7.74 4.85
N SER A 190 -7.29 -6.56 5.18
CA SER A 190 -7.84 -5.71 6.23
C SER A 190 -8.01 -4.30 5.73
N VAL A 191 -9.11 -3.66 6.13
CA VAL A 191 -9.37 -2.24 5.85
C VAL A 191 -9.52 -1.46 7.13
N LEU A 192 -8.91 -0.27 7.15
CA LEU A 192 -9.11 0.75 8.17
C LEU A 192 -9.95 1.86 7.57
N LEU A 193 -11.10 2.12 8.17
CA LEU A 193 -12.08 3.08 7.70
C LEU A 193 -12.38 4.10 8.81
N ARG A 194 -12.33 5.39 8.46
CA ARG A 194 -12.81 6.46 9.33
C ARG A 194 -13.69 7.41 8.53
N ARG A 195 -14.93 7.62 8.97
CA ARG A 195 -15.89 8.49 8.28
C ARG A 195 -15.57 9.98 8.46
N ARG A 196 -16.11 10.82 7.57
CA ARG A 196 -15.90 12.28 7.56
C ARG A 196 -16.92 13.03 8.41
N ASP A 197 -18.12 12.49 8.57
CA ASP A 197 -19.34 13.20 8.93
C ASP A 197 -19.74 13.16 10.42
N ALA A 198 -19.04 12.41 11.28
CA ALA A 198 -19.29 12.47 12.73
C ALA A 198 -18.17 13.19 13.48
N LEU A 199 -18.56 14.12 14.36
CA LEU A 199 -17.74 14.70 15.44
C LEU A 199 -17.11 13.61 16.35
N GLU A 200 -17.58 12.37 16.24
CA GLU A 200 -17.22 11.16 16.98
C GLU A 200 -16.92 9.97 16.02
N SER A 201 -16.33 10.21 14.85
CA SER A 201 -16.06 9.12 13.89
C SER A 201 -14.95 8.20 14.42
N GLU A 202 -15.36 7.09 15.03
CA GLU A 202 -14.49 5.98 15.44
C GLU A 202 -13.75 5.39 14.23
N ILE A 203 -12.54 4.89 14.48
CA ILE A 203 -11.76 4.12 13.54
C ILE A 203 -12.30 2.70 13.57
N GLU A 204 -12.78 2.23 12.42
CA GLU A 204 -13.20 0.85 12.26
C GLU A 204 -12.13 0.06 11.52
N ILE A 205 -11.74 -1.08 12.08
CA ILE A 205 -10.85 -2.02 11.41
C ILE A 205 -11.59 -3.32 11.15
N TRP A 206 -11.61 -3.69 9.88
CA TRP A 206 -12.28 -4.88 9.39
C TRP A 206 -11.26 -5.82 8.76
N VAL A 207 -11.47 -7.12 8.95
CA VAL A 207 -10.65 -8.19 8.37
C VAL A 207 -11.56 -9.10 7.54
N SER A 208 -11.09 -9.49 6.36
CA SER A 208 -11.84 -10.40 5.49
C SER A 208 -11.70 -11.86 5.94
N ASN A 209 -12.58 -12.72 5.47
CA ASN A 209 -12.24 -14.15 5.36
C ASN A 209 -11.01 -14.35 4.46
N PRO A 210 -10.32 -15.50 4.54
CA PRO A 210 -9.20 -15.80 3.65
C PRO A 210 -9.60 -15.64 2.19
N ILE A 211 -8.77 -14.92 1.44
CA ILE A 211 -8.98 -14.68 0.02
C ILE A 211 -8.67 -15.97 -0.74
N ASP A 212 -9.68 -16.44 -1.46
CA ASP A 212 -9.70 -17.68 -2.22
C ASP A 212 -10.53 -17.44 -3.49
N GLU A 213 -10.15 -18.03 -4.62
CA GLU A 213 -10.76 -17.78 -5.93
C GLU A 213 -12.25 -18.13 -5.97
N HIS A 214 -12.70 -19.04 -5.11
CA HIS A 214 -14.06 -19.57 -5.12
C HIS A 214 -14.96 -19.01 -4.01
N LYS A 215 -14.44 -18.14 -3.13
CA LYS A 215 -15.19 -17.64 -1.97
C LYS A 215 -15.52 -16.17 -2.14
N VAL A 216 -16.77 -15.85 -1.83
CA VAL A 216 -17.20 -14.45 -1.70
C VAL A 216 -16.43 -13.82 -0.53
N VAL A 217 -15.92 -12.61 -0.74
CA VAL A 217 -15.25 -11.84 0.30
C VAL A 217 -16.30 -11.33 1.29
N SER A 218 -16.16 -11.75 2.55
CA SER A 218 -16.97 -11.34 3.69
C SER A 218 -16.07 -10.70 4.75
N TRP A 219 -16.60 -9.72 5.48
CA TRP A 219 -15.81 -8.93 6.42
C TRP A 219 -16.31 -9.11 7.85
N SER A 220 -15.38 -9.14 8.78
CA SER A 220 -15.62 -9.13 10.22
C SER A 220 -14.97 -7.90 10.83
N LYS A 221 -15.73 -7.12 11.59
CA LYS A 221 -15.19 -6.00 12.37
C LYS A 221 -14.41 -6.58 13.54
N ILE A 222 -13.14 -6.20 13.68
CA ILE A 222 -12.28 -6.71 14.76
C ILE A 222 -11.97 -5.67 15.82
N LEU A 223 -11.94 -4.39 15.44
CA LEU A 223 -11.59 -3.29 16.32
C LEU A 223 -12.41 -2.05 15.99
N VAL A 224 -12.76 -1.36 17.05
CA VAL A 224 -13.30 -0.01 17.07
C VAL A 224 -12.44 0.75 18.04
N GLY A 225 -11.84 1.85 17.60
CA GLY A 225 -11.04 2.70 18.46
C GLY A 225 -11.34 4.17 18.22
N ASP A 226 -11.11 5.00 19.23
CA ASP A 226 -11.14 6.45 19.07
C ASP A 226 -9.73 7.01 19.23
N GLU A 227 -9.20 7.56 18.14
CA GLU A 227 -7.96 8.33 18.18
C GLU A 227 -8.17 9.63 17.38
N PRO A 228 -8.37 10.75 18.07
CA PRO A 228 -8.61 12.05 17.44
C PRO A 228 -7.50 12.48 16.48
N ARG A 229 -6.25 12.02 16.71
CA ARG A 229 -5.07 12.43 15.92
C ARG A 229 -4.81 11.58 14.69
N LEU A 230 -5.30 10.35 14.65
CA LEU A 230 -5.10 9.44 13.52
C LEU A 230 -5.82 9.95 12.26
N GLY A 231 -5.08 10.15 11.18
CA GLY A 231 -5.55 10.69 9.89
C GLY A 231 -6.01 12.14 9.95
N LEU A 232 -5.37 12.92 10.82
CA LEU A 232 -5.33 14.38 10.67
C LEU A 232 -4.61 14.78 9.38
N CYS A 233 -3.71 13.93 8.86
CA CYS A 233 -2.95 14.14 7.63
C CYS A 233 -3.34 13.15 6.53
N ARG A 234 -2.97 13.45 5.28
CA ARG A 234 -3.11 12.50 4.16
C ARG A 234 -2.05 11.41 4.32
N GLY A 235 -2.50 10.16 4.39
CA GLY A 235 -1.61 9.00 4.37
C GLY A 235 -1.52 8.27 5.70
N THR A 236 -2.32 7.21 5.84
CA THR A 236 -2.24 6.30 6.98
C THR A 236 -1.99 4.90 6.45
N SER A 237 -1.03 4.19 7.03
CA SER A 237 -0.84 2.76 6.83
C SER A 237 -0.97 2.03 8.15
N PHE A 238 -1.32 0.74 8.10
CA PHE A 238 -1.54 -0.01 9.32
C PHE A 238 -1.24 -1.50 9.13
N LEU A 239 -1.02 -2.17 10.25
CA LEU A 239 -0.89 -3.61 10.37
C LEU A 239 -1.85 -4.11 11.45
N VAL A 240 -2.31 -5.34 11.31
CA VAL A 240 -3.25 -5.96 12.23
C VAL A 240 -2.68 -7.29 12.74
N ASP A 241 -2.75 -7.48 14.05
CA ASP A 241 -2.61 -8.79 14.69
C ASP A 241 -4.01 -9.25 15.13
N GLU A 242 -4.59 -10.19 14.38
CA GLU A 242 -5.94 -10.72 14.62
C GLU A 242 -6.04 -11.51 15.93
N GLU A 243 -4.97 -12.21 16.34
CA GLU A 243 -4.98 -13.05 17.54
C GLU A 243 -4.99 -12.18 18.81
N LYS A 244 -4.19 -11.11 18.80
CA LYS A 244 -4.14 -10.15 19.91
C LYS A 244 -5.19 -9.06 19.82
N LYS A 245 -5.89 -8.97 18.68
CA LYS A 245 -6.79 -7.87 18.33
C LYS A 245 -6.14 -6.51 18.60
N ILE A 246 -5.00 -6.29 17.96
CA ILE A 246 -4.33 -4.99 17.98
C ILE A 246 -4.02 -4.52 16.56
N ALA A 247 -4.02 -3.22 16.37
CA ALA A 247 -3.58 -2.59 15.14
C ALA A 247 -2.43 -1.61 15.41
N LEU A 248 -1.39 -1.68 14.59
CA LEU A 248 -0.30 -0.71 14.56
C LEU A 248 -0.54 0.23 13.39
N CYS A 249 -0.87 1.48 13.65
CA CYS A 249 -1.11 2.49 12.64
C CYS A 249 0.09 3.43 12.56
N CYS A 250 0.53 3.79 11.36
CA CYS A 250 1.48 4.86 11.11
C CYS A 250 0.79 5.98 10.37
N ASP A 251 0.89 7.18 10.92
CA ASP A 251 0.32 8.38 10.32
C ASP A 251 1.38 9.46 10.20
N ARG A 252 1.24 10.30 9.18
CA ARG A 252 2.09 11.47 9.03
C ARG A 252 1.64 12.55 10.01
N GLY A 253 2.58 13.11 10.74
CA GLY A 253 2.39 14.27 11.61
C GLY A 253 2.72 15.58 10.91
N ILE A 254 1.95 16.63 11.21
CA ILE A 254 2.33 18.03 10.89
C ILE A 254 2.94 18.64 12.14
N CYS A 255 4.17 19.17 12.04
CA CYS A 255 4.76 19.98 13.10
C CYS A 255 4.61 21.46 12.75
N ASN A 256 3.95 22.23 13.62
CA ASN A 256 3.69 23.65 13.41
C ASN A 256 4.95 24.54 13.41
N GLN A 257 6.13 24.00 13.79
CA GLN A 257 7.36 24.77 13.96
C GLN A 257 8.40 24.53 12.85
N ASP A 258 8.31 23.44 12.08
CA ASP A 258 9.29 23.09 11.04
C ASP A 258 8.62 22.29 9.92
N THR A 259 8.34 22.96 8.79
CA THR A 259 7.73 22.36 7.58
C THR A 259 8.75 21.62 6.69
N THR A 260 10.02 21.57 7.10
CA THR A 260 11.09 20.90 6.34
C THR A 260 11.30 19.45 6.74
N LYS A 261 10.62 18.97 7.80
CA LYS A 261 10.72 17.60 8.31
C LYS A 261 9.35 16.95 8.40
N ASP A 262 9.26 15.71 7.93
CA ASP A 262 8.10 14.88 8.21
C ASP A 262 8.23 14.21 9.57
N TYR A 263 7.14 14.25 10.31
CA TYR A 263 6.99 13.51 11.54
C TYR A 263 6.11 12.31 11.24
N PHE A 264 6.40 11.18 11.84
CA PHE A 264 5.56 10.00 11.75
C PHE A 264 5.18 9.57 13.16
N PHE A 265 3.92 9.21 13.34
CA PHE A 265 3.35 8.79 14.62
C PHE A 265 2.84 7.36 14.50
N LEU A 266 3.24 6.50 15.44
CA LEU A 266 2.80 5.11 15.54
C LEU A 266 1.83 5.11 16.68
N TYR A 267 0.67 4.56 16.39
CA TYR A 267 -0.39 4.36 17.33
C TYR A 267 -0.63 2.86 17.40
N ILE A 268 -0.72 2.35 18.62
CA ILE A 268 -1.24 1.00 18.85
C ILE A 268 -2.68 1.16 19.31
N ILE A 269 -3.61 0.54 18.58
CA ILE A 269 -5.04 0.48 18.91
C ILE A 269 -5.33 -0.95 19.36
N GLY A 270 -5.90 -1.13 20.55
CA GLY A 270 -6.37 -2.42 21.07
C GLY A 270 -7.81 -2.33 21.60
N GLU A 271 -8.39 -3.45 22.05
CA GLU A 271 -9.79 -3.51 22.53
C GLU A 271 -10.08 -2.56 23.71
N ASP A 272 -9.10 -2.35 24.59
CA ASP A 272 -9.27 -1.48 25.78
C ASP A 272 -9.00 0.01 25.49
N ASN A 273 -8.87 0.40 24.21
CA ASN A 273 -8.38 1.73 23.80
C ASN A 273 -7.05 2.14 24.47
N GLU A 274 -6.24 1.17 24.94
CA GLU A 274 -4.93 1.44 25.50
C GLU A 274 -3.99 1.94 24.39
N LEU A 275 -3.89 3.25 24.30
CA LEU A 275 -3.08 3.94 23.32
C LEU A 275 -1.64 4.06 23.82
N THR A 276 -0.71 3.42 23.13
CA THR A 276 0.72 3.73 23.27
C THR A 276 1.16 4.54 22.04
N GLN A 277 1.51 5.81 22.25
CA GLN A 277 2.07 6.67 21.20
C GLN A 277 3.59 6.55 21.21
N GLY A 278 4.15 6.16 20.06
CA GLY A 278 5.57 6.34 19.75
C GLY A 278 5.75 7.52 18.81
N ASP A 279 6.80 8.30 19.01
CA ASP A 279 7.19 9.37 18.09
C ASP A 279 8.41 8.93 17.29
N PHE A 280 8.35 9.01 15.94
CA PHE A 280 9.53 8.84 15.08
C PHE A 280 9.75 10.10 14.28
N ARG A 281 11.00 10.52 14.28
CA ARG A 281 11.49 11.60 13.43
C ARG A 281 12.30 10.96 12.33
N ALA A 282 11.79 11.02 11.12
CA ALA A 282 12.57 10.75 9.94
C ALA A 282 12.82 12.08 9.25
N SER A 283 14.08 12.39 8.95
CA SER A 283 14.40 13.60 8.18
C SER A 283 14.17 13.29 6.70
N SER A 284 12.95 13.49 6.20
CA SER A 284 12.69 13.59 4.76
C SER A 284 12.66 15.05 4.35
N THR A 285 13.37 15.39 3.27
CA THR A 285 13.32 16.73 2.66
C THR A 285 12.09 16.92 1.77
N TRP A 286 11.12 15.99 1.78
CA TRP A 286 10.10 15.87 0.74
C TRP A 286 8.69 15.79 1.30
N GLN A 287 7.91 16.82 0.99
CA GLN A 287 6.68 17.19 1.68
C GLN A 287 5.42 16.35 1.33
N LEU A 288 5.53 15.17 0.70
CA LEU A 288 4.36 14.54 0.04
C LEU A 288 4.06 13.08 0.39
N HIS A 289 4.90 12.34 1.11
CA HIS A 289 4.73 10.89 1.16
C HIS A 289 4.02 10.38 2.42
N SER A 290 3.05 9.50 2.18
CA SER A 290 2.34 8.77 3.21
C SER A 290 3.28 7.69 3.79
N PRO A 291 3.32 7.49 5.12
CA PRO A 291 4.07 6.37 5.68
C PRO A 291 3.52 5.04 5.14
N LEU A 292 4.41 4.09 4.91
CA LEU A 292 4.05 2.74 4.48
C LEU A 292 4.52 1.72 5.52
N LEU A 293 3.57 1.13 6.24
CA LEU A 293 3.73 -0.07 7.04
C LEU A 293 3.24 -1.29 6.26
N PHE A 294 4.09 -2.30 6.15
CA PHE A 294 3.73 -3.59 5.56
C PHE A 294 4.58 -4.70 6.19
N ASN A 295 4.07 -5.93 6.16
CA ASN A 295 4.84 -7.11 6.51
C ASN A 295 5.68 -7.53 5.30
N TYR A 296 7.00 -7.36 5.39
CA TYR A 296 7.92 -7.88 4.37
C TYR A 296 8.22 -9.35 4.65
N VAL A 297 7.92 -10.22 3.71
CA VAL A 297 8.27 -11.64 3.76
C VAL A 297 9.38 -11.88 2.73
N PRO A 298 10.63 -12.12 3.16
CA PRO A 298 11.74 -12.37 2.24
C PRO A 298 11.46 -13.60 1.36
N SER A 299 11.87 -13.52 0.10
CA SER A 299 11.67 -14.60 -0.88
C SER A 299 12.92 -14.79 -1.74
N LEU A 300 13.20 -16.05 -2.10
CA LEU A 300 14.29 -16.41 -3.02
C LEU A 300 13.88 -16.35 -4.50
N VAL A 301 12.68 -15.85 -4.79
CA VAL A 301 12.20 -15.62 -6.15
C VAL A 301 13.22 -14.80 -6.94
N GLN A 302 13.51 -15.28 -8.15
CA GLN A 302 14.43 -14.62 -9.06
C GLN A 302 13.68 -13.59 -9.91
N ILE A 303 14.28 -12.42 -10.08
CA ILE A 303 13.81 -11.45 -11.07
C ILE A 303 14.28 -11.93 -12.45
N GLN A 304 13.34 -12.13 -13.36
CA GLN A 304 13.57 -12.66 -14.71
C GLN A 304 14.16 -11.61 -15.66
#